data_AF-A0A520J8I3-F1
#
_entry.id   AF-A0A520J8I3-F1
#
_cell.length_a   1.000
_cell.length_b   1.000
_cell.length_c   1.000
_cell.angle_alpha   90.00
_cell.angle_beta   90.00
_cell.angle_gamma   90.00
#
_symmetry.space_group_name_H-M   'P 1'
#
loop_
_entity.id
_entity.type
_entity.pdbx_description
1 polymer ?
#
loop_
_entity_poly.entity_id
_entity_poly.type
_entity_poly.pdbx_seq_one_letter_code
_entity_poly.pdbx_strand_id
1 'polypeptide(L)' 'MFNDRTTPLSLLATRRSGKPRDLVAPGPDAAELETILTIAARTPDHGKLAPWRFVVVAPEQRAALA' A
#
# COMPACT_ATOMS: atom_id res chain seq x y z
N MET A 1 -3.43 -19.94 4.99
CA MET A 1 -4.21 -18.75 4.58
C MET A 1 -3.32 -17.84 3.75
N PHE A 2 -3.82 -17.20 2.70
CA PHE A 2 -3.03 -16.16 2.03
C PHE A 2 -2.79 -15.00 2.99
N ASN A 3 -1.54 -14.54 3.10
CA ASN A 3 -1.12 -13.42 3.94
C ASN A 3 -1.59 -13.57 5.41
N ASP A 4 -1.05 -14.56 6.13
CA ASP A 4 -1.32 -14.75 7.56
C ASP A 4 -0.88 -13.51 8.36
N ARG A 5 -1.86 -12.79 8.94
CA ARG A 5 -1.62 -11.52 9.65
C ARG A 5 -1.45 -11.68 11.17
N THR A 6 -1.36 -12.92 11.68
CA THR A 6 -1.30 -13.20 13.12
C THR A 6 -0.09 -12.55 13.79
N THR A 7 1.07 -12.54 13.11
CA THR A 7 2.28 -11.87 13.57
C THR A 7 2.98 -11.16 12.41
N PRO A 8 3.84 -10.15 12.68
CA PRO A 8 4.66 -9.55 11.64
C PRO A 8 5.51 -10.57 10.87
N LEU A 9 6.09 -11.56 11.57
CA LEU A 9 6.90 -12.61 10.95
C LEU A 9 6.05 -13.51 10.04
N SER A 10 4.88 -13.95 10.50
CA SER A 10 3.96 -14.78 9.72
C SER A 10 3.50 -14.06 8.45
N LEU A 11 3.23 -12.76 8.55
CA LEU A 11 2.83 -11.93 7.42
C LEU A 11 3.95 -11.88 6.39
N LEU A 12 5.17 -11.55 6.81
CA LEU A 12 6.32 -11.47 5.91
C LEU A 12 6.61 -12.82 5.23
N ALA A 13 6.52 -13.93 5.96
CA ALA A 13 6.77 -15.27 5.42
C ALA A 13 5.71 -15.75 4.41
N THR A 14 4.46 -15.30 4.56
CA THR A 14 3.33 -15.82 3.77
C THR A 14 2.79 -14.83 2.73
N ARG A 15 3.25 -13.57 2.74
CA ARG A 15 2.73 -12.52 1.85
C ARG A 15 2.97 -12.86 0.38
N ARG A 16 1.89 -12.85 -0.41
CA ARG A 16 1.90 -13.00 -1.87
C ARG A 16 1.45 -11.71 -2.55
N SER A 17 1.92 -11.49 -3.77
CA SER A 17 1.49 -10.35 -4.59
C SER A 17 0.11 -10.63 -5.17
N GLY A 18 -0.84 -9.70 -4.99
CA GLY A 18 -2.16 -9.79 -5.60
C GLY A 18 -2.05 -9.68 -7.13
N LYS A 19 -2.83 -10.48 -7.87
CA LYS A 19 -2.88 -10.37 -9.33
C LYS A 19 -3.75 -9.17 -9.70
N PRO A 20 -3.37 -8.32 -10.68
CA PRO A 20 -4.16 -7.15 -11.07
C PRO A 20 -5.62 -7.45 -11.40
N ARG A 21 -5.90 -8.61 -12.01
CA ARG A 21 -7.27 -9.05 -12.35
C ARG A 21 -8.16 -9.31 -11.12
N ASP A 22 -7.55 -9.56 -9.96
CA ASP A 22 -8.24 -9.82 -8.70
C ASP A 22 -8.42 -8.52 -7.89
N LEU A 23 -7.85 -7.40 -8.34
CA LEU A 23 -7.99 -6.08 -7.71
C LEU A 23 -9.25 -5.39 -8.25
N VAL A 24 -10.37 -5.64 -7.60
CA VAL A 24 -11.69 -5.08 -7.96
C VAL A 24 -12.08 -3.93 -7.04
N ALA A 25 -13.09 -3.16 -7.45
CA ALA A 25 -13.67 -2.10 -6.62
C ALA A 25 -14.59 -2.68 -5.51
N PRO A 26 -14.79 -1.95 -4.39
CA PRO A 26 -14.11 -0.70 -4.04
C PRO A 26 -12.67 -0.93 -3.59
N GLY A 27 -11.79 0.00 -3.92
CA GLY A 27 -10.48 0.09 -3.28
C GLY A 27 -10.59 0.76 -1.90
N PRO A 28 -9.46 0.93 -1.20
CA PRO A 28 -9.44 1.67 0.06
C PRO A 28 -10.00 3.09 -0.10
N ASP A 29 -10.74 3.54 0.90
CA ASP A 29 -11.22 4.92 0.95
C ASP A 29 -10.09 5.91 1.30
N ALA A 30 -10.44 7.20 1.39
CA ALA A 30 -9.46 8.26 1.67
C ALA A 30 -8.82 8.12 3.07
N ALA A 31 -9.59 7.74 4.09
CA ALA A 31 -9.11 7.61 5.46
C ALA A 31 -8.25 6.34 5.64
N GLU A 32 -8.63 5.26 4.96
CA GLU A 32 -7.84 4.03 4.89
C GLU A 32 -6.50 4.28 4.17
N LEU A 33 -6.51 5.02 3.04
CA LEU A 33 -5.28 5.44 2.35
C LEU A 33 -4.39 6.29 3.24
N GLU A 34 -4.94 7.29 3.94
CA GLU A 34 -4.19 8.13 4.87
C GLU A 34 -3.49 7.29 5.95
N THR A 35 -4.20 6.31 6.51
CA THR A 35 -3.66 5.38 7.51
C THR A 35 -2.49 4.57 6.93
N ILE A 36 -2.66 3.98 5.74
CA ILE A 36 -1.64 3.18 5.07
C ILE A 36 -0.39 4.01 4.78
N LEU A 37 -0.55 5.21 4.21
CA LEU A 37 0.55 6.08 3.82
C LEU A 37 1.29 6.63 5.05
N THR A 38 0.58 6.97 6.12
CA THR A 38 1.16 7.41 7.39
C THR A 38 2.05 6.33 8.00
N ILE A 39 1.58 5.07 8.00
CA ILE A 39 2.37 3.94 8.48
C ILE A 39 3.60 3.72 7.59
N ALA A 40 3.44 3.75 6.27
CA ALA A 40 4.53 3.56 5.32
C ALA A 40 5.63 4.62 5.48
N ALA A 41 5.27 5.88 5.78
CA ALA A 41 6.20 6.99 6.01
C ALA A 41 7.11 6.80 7.23
N ARG A 42 6.82 5.86 8.14
CA ARG A 42 7.65 5.52 9.31
C ARG A 42 8.83 4.63 8.98
N THR A 43 8.94 4.16 7.74
CA THR A 43 10.09 3.38 7.27
C THR A 43 11.39 4.14 7.59
N PRO A 44 12.42 3.50 8.15
CA PRO A 44 13.67 4.18 8.42
C PRO A 44 14.35 4.61 7.11
N ASP A 45 14.85 5.85 7.08
CA ASP A 45 15.73 6.33 6.03
C ASP A 45 17.09 6.75 6.60
N HIS A 46 18.11 6.63 5.76
CA HIS A 46 19.45 7.09 6.12
C HIS A 46 19.46 8.62 6.18
N GLY A 47 19.76 9.16 7.36
CA GLY A 47 19.87 10.62 7.56
C GLY A 47 18.57 11.33 7.95
N LYS A 48 17.44 10.62 8.12
CA LYS A 48 16.12 11.20 8.47
C LYS A 48 15.63 12.27 7.49
N LEU A 49 15.95 12.10 6.21
CA LEU A 49 15.59 12.96 5.10
C LEU A 49 14.11 12.85 4.69
N ALA A 50 13.42 11.77 5.08
CA ALA A 50 12.07 11.46 4.59
C ALA A 50 11.94 11.62 3.05
N PRO A 51 12.75 10.89 2.26
CA PRO A 51 12.88 11.12 0.82
C PRO A 51 11.66 10.67 0.00
N TRP A 52 10.72 9.96 0.60
CA TRP A 52 9.54 9.41 -0.08
C TRP A 52 8.56 10.50 -0.52
N ARG A 53 7.94 10.28 -1.68
CA ARG A 53 6.78 11.03 -2.16
C ARG A 53 5.71 10.03 -2.57
N PHE A 54 4.52 10.15 -1.98
CA PHE A 54 3.38 9.33 -2.35
C PHE A 54 2.50 10.12 -3.31
N VAL A 55 2.19 9.54 -4.47
CA VAL A 55 1.27 10.11 -5.44
C VAL A 55 0.05 9.20 -5.51
N VAL A 56 -1.10 9.71 -5.07
CA VAL A 56 -2.37 9.00 -5.18
C VAL A 56 -3.03 9.39 -6.49
N VAL A 57 -3.28 8.39 -7.34
CA VAL A 57 -3.98 8.59 -8.62
C VAL A 57 -5.47 8.35 -8.41
N ALA A 58 -6.25 9.43 -8.47
CA ALA A 58 -7.70 9.36 -8.32
C ALA A 58 -8.35 8.56 -9.46
N PRO A 59 -9.50 7.89 -9.25
CA PRO A 59 -10.15 7.03 -10.25
C PRO A 59 -10.30 7.70 -11.63
N GLU A 60 -10.72 8.96 -11.66
CA GLU A 60 -10.94 9.77 -12.86
C GLU A 60 -9.66 10.13 -13.62
N GLN A 61 -8.48 10.00 -12.99
CA GLN A 61 -7.18 10.30 -13.59
C GLN A 61 -6.48 9.05 -14.14
N ARG A 62 -6.92 7.84 -13.76
CA ARG A 62 -6.23 6.59 -14.11
C ARG A 62 -6.14 6.34 -15.62
N ALA A 63 -7.16 6.75 -16.38
CA ALA A 63 -7.18 6.60 -17.83
C ALA A 63 -6.03 7.35 -18.52
N ALA A 64 -5.52 8.43 -17.93
CA ALA A 64 -4.39 9.18 -18.48
C ALA A 64 -3.02 8.49 -18.27
N LEU A 65 -2.97 7.43 -17.45
CA LEU A 65 -1.77 6.64 -17.16
C LEU A 65 -1.80 5.23 -17.79
N ALA A 66 -2.85 4.93 -18.57
CA ALA A 66 -3.09 3.60 -19.16
C ALA A 66 -2.37 3.41 -20.50
#